data_AF-A0A813FNK8-F1
#
_entry.id   AF-A0A813FNK8-F1
#
_cell.length_a   1.000
_cell.length_b   1.000
_cell.length_c   1.000
_cell.angle_alpha   90.00
_cell.angle_beta   90.00
_cell.angle_gamma   90.00
#
_symmetry.space_group_name_H-M   'P 1'
#
loop_
_entity.id
_entity.type
_entity.pdbx_description
1 polymer ?
#
loop_
_entity_poly.entity_id
_entity_poly.type
_entity_poly.pdbx_seq_one_letter_code
_entity_poly.pdbx_strand_id
1 'polypeptide(L)'
;MAKEAEQGPVRVVHSAHVHVPWVHEDDVGALFALALERGTHGGIYNGTSFVQTIGSAAVAAAGSIGVERVELVEVDGETALQQFGAVGAFGYALNVTRVDCTSSEALGWRPGHLLF
;
A
#
# COMPACT_ATOMS: atom_id res chain seq x y z
N MET A 1 -1.54 -9.62 4.86
CA MET A 1 -0.13 -10.06 4.91
C MET A 1 0.23 -10.83 6.16
N ALA A 2 0.02 -10.31 7.37
CA ALA A 2 0.36 -11.02 8.61
C ALA A 2 -0.20 -12.46 8.68
N LYS A 3 -1.51 -12.62 8.45
CA LYS A 3 -2.16 -13.95 8.45
C LYS A 3 -1.67 -14.88 7.33
N GLU A 4 -1.24 -14.35 6.19
CA GLU A 4 -0.70 -15.16 5.09
C GLU A 4 0.69 -15.68 5.42
N ALA A 5 1.51 -14.89 6.11
CA ALA A 5 2.84 -15.31 6.58
C ALA A 5 2.78 -16.45 7.61
N GLU A 6 1.68 -16.59 8.36
CA GLU A 6 1.46 -17.74 9.25
C GLU A 6 1.09 -19.03 8.50
N GLN A 7 0.58 -18.92 7.28
CA GLN A 7 -0.07 -20.02 6.55
C GLN A 7 0.77 -20.61 5.42
N GLY A 8 1.93 -20.00 5.11
CA GLY A 8 2.82 -20.46 4.05
C GLY A 8 3.51 -19.30 3.33
N PRO A 9 4.01 -19.52 2.10
CA PRO A 9 4.68 -18.47 1.34
C PRO A 9 3.70 -17.33 1.00
N VAL A 10 4.18 -16.10 1.09
CA VAL A 10 3.44 -14.91 0.67
C VAL A 10 3.60 -14.75 -0.84
N ARG A 11 2.46 -14.76 -1.54
CA ARG A 11 2.44 -14.65 -3.00
C ARG A 11 2.43 -13.19 -3.40
N VAL A 12 3.30 -12.84 -4.34
CA VAL A 12 3.45 -11.47 -4.84
C VAL A 12 3.21 -11.46 -6.34
N VAL A 13 2.34 -10.58 -6.82
CA VAL A 13 2.08 -10.45 -8.26
C VAL A 13 3.26 -9.77 -8.95
N HIS A 14 3.76 -10.40 -10.00
CA HIS A 14 4.85 -9.94 -10.87
C HIS A 14 6.22 -9.87 -10.20
N SER A 15 6.41 -9.04 -9.17
CA SER A 15 7.68 -8.97 -8.44
C SER A 15 7.59 -8.42 -7.02
N ALA A 16 8.43 -8.93 -6.12
CA ALA A 16 8.66 -8.36 -4.79
C ALA A 16 9.13 -6.89 -4.82
N HIS A 17 9.62 -6.40 -5.96
CA HIS A 17 10.07 -5.03 -6.17
C HIS A 17 9.00 -4.06 -6.66
N VAL A 18 7.74 -4.50 -6.83
CA VAL A 18 6.62 -3.59 -7.14
C VAL A 18 6.44 -2.59 -6.00
N HIS A 19 6.47 -1.30 -6.32
CA HIS A 19 6.30 -0.20 -5.38
C HIS A 19 4.82 0.13 -5.23
N VAL A 20 4.38 0.16 -3.98
CA VAL A 20 2.99 0.42 -3.60
C VAL A 20 2.97 1.64 -2.69
N PRO A 21 2.04 2.58 -2.90
CA PRO A 21 1.86 3.70 -2.01
C PRO A 21 1.01 3.28 -0.80
N TRP A 22 1.41 3.72 0.39
CA TRP A 22 0.80 3.33 1.66
C TRP A 22 0.42 4.55 2.50
N VAL A 23 -0.53 4.33 3.40
CA VAL A 23 -0.94 5.29 4.42
C VAL A 23 -1.45 4.53 5.63
N HIS A 24 -1.24 5.09 6.82
CA HIS A 24 -1.89 4.59 8.02
C HIS A 24 -3.36 5.02 8.05
N GLU A 25 -4.23 4.19 8.63
CA GLU A 25 -5.67 4.45 8.67
C GLU A 25 -6.02 5.75 9.45
N ASP A 26 -5.30 6.04 10.52
CA ASP A 26 -5.47 7.30 11.27
C ASP A 26 -5.05 8.53 10.45
N ASP A 27 -3.98 8.41 9.66
CA ASP A 27 -3.49 9.53 8.85
C ASP A 27 -4.47 9.85 7.71
N VAL A 28 -5.07 8.82 7.08
CA VAL A 28 -6.12 9.05 6.07
C VAL A 28 -7.40 9.59 6.72
N GLY A 29 -7.74 9.14 7.94
CA GLY A 29 -8.85 9.70 8.73
C GLY A 29 -8.67 11.21 8.99
N ALA A 30 -7.47 11.62 9.39
CA ALA A 30 -7.13 13.04 9.56
C ALA A 30 -7.25 13.84 8.25
N LEU A 31 -6.87 13.25 7.11
CA LEU A 31 -7.04 13.90 5.81
C LEU A 31 -8.52 14.09 5.45
N PHE A 32 -9.36 13.10 5.72
CA PHE A 32 -10.81 13.23 5.50
C PHE A 32 -11.41 14.37 6.32
N ALA A 33 -11.04 14.48 7.61
CA ALA A 33 -11.49 15.59 8.45
C ALA A 33 -11.06 16.95 7.87
N LEU A 34 -9.79 17.09 7.45
CA LEU A 34 -9.29 18.30 6.81
C LEU A 34 -10.00 18.63 5.49
N ALA A 35 -10.29 17.63 4.67
CA ALA A 35 -11.00 17.81 3.41
C ALA A 35 -12.46 18.26 3.63
N LEU A 36 -13.12 17.78 4.69
CA LEU A 36 -14.47 18.22 5.05
C LEU A 36 -14.48 19.64 5.62
N GLU A 37 -13.48 20.01 6.41
CA GLU A 37 -13.41 21.33 7.06
C GLU A 37 -12.92 22.44 6.13
N ARG A 38 -11.94 22.13 5.27
CA ARG A 38 -11.15 23.12 4.53
C ARG A 38 -11.02 22.81 3.04
N GLY A 39 -11.52 21.67 2.60
CA GLY A 39 -11.46 21.27 1.20
C GLY A 39 -12.33 22.13 0.30
N THR A 40 -12.09 22.02 -0.99
CA THR A 40 -12.90 22.66 -2.03
C THR A 40 -13.81 21.63 -2.69
N HIS A 41 -14.99 22.08 -3.11
CA HIS A 41 -15.90 21.22 -3.87
C HIS A 41 -15.22 20.72 -5.15
N GLY A 42 -15.18 19.40 -5.33
CA GLY A 42 -14.48 18.74 -6.44
C GLY A 42 -12.96 18.66 -6.29
N GLY A 43 -12.41 19.06 -5.14
CA GLY A 43 -10.99 18.90 -4.83
C GLY A 43 -10.56 17.44 -4.77
N ILE A 44 -9.34 17.17 -5.22
CA ILE A 44 -8.71 15.83 -5.17
C ILE A 44 -7.54 15.91 -4.20
N TYR A 45 -7.59 15.06 -3.17
CA TYR A 45 -6.60 14.99 -2.10
C TYR A 45 -6.06 13.57 -2.04
N ASN A 46 -4.77 13.42 -2.31
CA ASN A 46 -4.10 12.13 -2.27
C ASN A 46 -3.77 11.78 -0.80
N GLY A 47 -4.31 10.66 -0.32
CA GLY A 47 -4.09 10.14 1.02
C GLY A 47 -3.00 9.09 1.06
N THR A 48 -1.85 9.36 0.45
CA THR A 48 -0.68 8.46 0.50
C THR A 48 0.45 9.17 1.22
N SER A 49 1.24 8.43 2.00
CA SER A 49 2.24 9.02 2.92
C SER A 49 3.66 8.57 2.58
N PHE A 50 3.82 7.33 2.14
CA PHE A 50 5.11 6.78 1.71
C PHE A 50 4.90 5.73 0.63
N VAL A 51 6.01 5.36 -0.03
CA VAL A 51 6.05 4.31 -1.06
C VAL A 51 7.07 3.27 -0.62
N GLN A 52 6.69 1.99 -0.69
CA GLN A 52 7.56 0.87 -0.36
C GLN A 52 7.32 -0.31 -1.31
N THR A 53 8.31 -1.19 -1.41
CA THR A 53 8.14 -2.41 -2.19
C THR A 53 7.23 -3.38 -1.45
N ILE A 54 6.39 -4.10 -2.19
CA ILE A 54 5.50 -5.12 -1.62
C ILE A 54 6.28 -6.19 -0.85
N GLY A 55 7.50 -6.54 -1.29
CA GLY A 55 8.37 -7.47 -0.57
C GLY A 55 8.81 -6.93 0.79
N SER A 56 9.19 -5.65 0.87
CA SER A 56 9.51 -5.03 2.16
C SER A 56 8.31 -4.96 3.11
N ALA A 57 7.12 -4.67 2.56
CA ALA A 57 5.87 -4.67 3.33
C ALA A 57 5.52 -6.08 3.85
N ALA A 58 5.72 -7.12 3.05
CA ALA A 58 5.49 -8.51 3.45
C ALA A 58 6.42 -8.93 4.60
N VAL A 59 7.70 -8.55 4.52
CA VAL A 59 8.69 -8.80 5.60
C VAL A 59 8.30 -8.04 6.87
N ALA A 60 7.94 -6.75 6.77
CA ALA A 60 7.53 -5.96 7.93
C ALA A 60 6.27 -6.52 8.59
N ALA A 61 5.27 -6.93 7.79
CA ALA A 61 4.04 -7.54 8.28
C ALA A 61 4.25 -8.92 8.91
N ALA A 62 5.23 -9.70 8.44
CA ALA A 62 5.61 -10.96 9.06
C ALA A 62 6.35 -10.72 10.40
N GLY A 63 7.26 -9.74 10.43
CA GLY A 63 7.99 -9.37 11.64
C GLY A 63 7.08 -8.89 12.76
N SER A 64 5.99 -8.16 12.45
CA SER A 64 5.06 -7.65 13.47
C SER A 64 4.28 -8.74 14.22
N ILE A 65 4.23 -9.96 13.68
CA ILE A 65 3.63 -11.13 14.32
C ILE A 65 4.66 -12.17 14.78
N GLY A 66 5.96 -11.81 14.78
CA GLY A 66 7.04 -12.68 15.25
C GLY A 66 7.53 -13.74 14.25
N VAL A 67 7.18 -13.61 12.97
CA VAL A 67 7.71 -14.49 11.91
C VAL A 67 9.04 -13.90 11.39
N GLU A 68 10.15 -14.56 11.72
CA GLU A 68 11.50 -14.07 11.40
C GLU A 68 11.87 -14.16 9.91
N ARG A 69 11.22 -15.08 9.16
CA ARG A 69 11.49 -15.30 7.74
C ARG A 69 10.19 -15.55 7.00
N VAL A 70 9.94 -14.76 5.97
CA VAL A 70 8.85 -14.97 5.02
C VAL A 70 9.41 -15.39 3.67
N GLU A 71 8.90 -16.47 3.11
CA GLU A 71 9.18 -16.85 1.74
C GLU A 71 8.25 -16.07 0.81
N LEU A 72 8.82 -15.35 -0.16
CA LEU A 72 8.05 -14.63 -1.17
C LEU A 72 8.05 -15.43 -2.47
N VAL A 73 6.87 -15.69 -3.00
CA VAL A 73 6.69 -16.40 -4.28
C VAL A 73 6.08 -15.44 -5.29
N GLU A 74 6.87 -15.09 -6.30
CA GLU A 74 6.39 -14.27 -7.41
C GLU A 74 5.44 -15.08 -8.30
N VAL A 75 4.28 -14.53 -8.62
CA VAL A 75 3.31 -15.12 -9.54
C VAL A 75 3.25 -14.33 -10.83
N ASP A 76 3.24 -15.03 -11.96
CA ASP A 76 3.11 -14.41 -13.27
C ASP A 76 1.71 -13.81 -13.51
N GLY A 77 1.59 -13.01 -14.56
CA GLY A 77 0.36 -12.29 -14.87
C GLY A 77 -0.82 -13.21 -15.22
N GLU A 78 -0.56 -14.36 -15.84
CA GLU A 78 -1.61 -15.33 -16.19
C GLU A 78 -2.17 -16.00 -14.93
N THR A 79 -1.29 -16.44 -14.04
CA THR A 79 -1.62 -17.00 -12.73
C THR A 79 -2.37 -15.97 -11.87
N ALA A 80 -1.91 -14.72 -11.87
CA ALA A 80 -2.58 -13.64 -11.15
C ALA A 80 -3.98 -13.36 -11.74
N LEU A 81 -4.13 -13.38 -13.06
CA LEU A 81 -5.42 -13.21 -13.74
C LEU A 81 -6.41 -14.30 -13.36
N GLN A 82 -5.96 -15.56 -13.30
CA GLN A 82 -6.80 -16.69 -12.91
C GLN A 82 -7.24 -16.61 -11.44
N GLN A 83 -6.39 -16.07 -10.55
CA GLN A 83 -6.65 -16.02 -9.11
C GLN A 83 -7.43 -14.80 -8.66
N PHE A 84 -7.09 -13.64 -9.21
CA PHE A 84 -7.59 -12.34 -8.74
C PHE A 84 -8.50 -11.65 -9.76
N GLY A 85 -8.72 -12.26 -10.93
CA GLY A 85 -9.40 -11.64 -12.05
C GLY A 85 -8.61 -10.47 -12.64
N ALA A 86 -9.15 -9.88 -13.71
CA ALA A 86 -8.44 -8.84 -14.46
C ALA A 86 -8.13 -7.59 -13.63
N VAL A 87 -9.10 -7.15 -12.82
CA VAL A 87 -8.95 -5.94 -11.99
C VAL A 87 -7.90 -6.16 -10.90
N GLY A 88 -7.93 -7.32 -10.23
CA GLY A 88 -6.95 -7.65 -9.19
C GLY A 88 -5.55 -7.83 -9.76
N ALA A 89 -5.41 -8.60 -10.83
CA ALA A 89 -4.11 -8.83 -11.48
C ALA A 89 -3.48 -7.53 -11.97
N PHE A 90 -4.27 -6.64 -12.58
CA PHE A 90 -3.80 -5.32 -13.00
C PHE A 90 -3.43 -4.45 -11.80
N GLY A 91 -4.31 -4.36 -10.79
CA GLY A 91 -4.12 -3.53 -9.61
C GLY A 91 -2.87 -3.91 -8.82
N TYR A 92 -2.64 -5.21 -8.58
CA TYR A 92 -1.46 -5.69 -7.86
C TYR A 92 -0.16 -5.57 -8.67
N ALA A 93 -0.23 -5.41 -9.99
CA ALA A 93 0.94 -5.19 -10.84
C ALA A 93 1.31 -3.70 -11.00
N LEU A 94 0.49 -2.77 -10.48
CA LEU A 94 0.77 -1.34 -10.56
C LEU A 94 2.01 -0.98 -9.74
N ASN A 95 3.03 -0.46 -10.42
CA ASN A 95 4.27 -0.02 -9.81
C ASN A 95 4.29 1.52 -9.71
N VAL A 96 3.94 2.05 -8.53
CA VAL A 96 3.88 3.48 -8.26
C VAL A 96 5.09 3.88 -7.45
N THR A 97 6.06 4.54 -8.09
CA THR A 97 7.33 4.94 -7.45
C THR A 97 7.28 6.33 -6.82
N ARG A 98 6.24 7.10 -7.11
CA ARG A 98 6.06 8.47 -6.60
C ARG A 98 4.58 8.78 -6.42
N VAL A 99 4.29 9.55 -5.38
CA VAL A 99 2.97 10.13 -5.12
C VAL A 99 3.08 11.65 -5.04
N ASP A 100 2.03 12.33 -5.47
CA ASP A 100 1.86 13.77 -5.30
C ASP A 100 0.81 14.03 -4.21
N CYS A 101 1.23 14.69 -3.14
CA CYS A 101 0.39 15.04 -2.00
C CYS A 101 0.24 16.55 -1.82
N THR A 102 0.63 17.36 -2.82
CA THR A 102 0.67 18.83 -2.73
C THR A 102 -0.69 19.41 -2.28
N SER A 103 -1.79 18.93 -2.87
CA SER A 103 -3.15 19.39 -2.50
C SER A 103 -3.51 19.04 -1.06
N SER A 104 -3.11 17.85 -0.58
CA SER A 104 -3.35 17.41 0.79
C SER A 104 -2.49 18.21 1.77
N GLU A 105 -1.22 18.43 1.43
CA GLU A 105 -0.30 19.24 2.22
C GLU A 105 -0.76 20.69 2.36
N ALA A 106 -1.40 21.25 1.32
CA ALA A 106 -1.99 22.59 1.32
C ALA A 106 -3.19 22.72 2.29
N LEU A 107 -3.88 21.63 2.61
CA LEU A 107 -4.88 21.61 3.69
C LEU A 107 -4.26 21.62 5.10
N GLY A 108 -2.94 21.44 5.18
CA GLY A 108 -2.21 21.25 6.43
C GLY A 108 -2.04 19.77 6.82
N TRP A 109 -2.36 18.82 5.93
CA TRP A 109 -2.17 17.40 6.23
C TRP A 109 -0.68 17.07 6.36
N ARG A 110 -0.32 16.40 7.44
CA ARG A 110 1.04 15.94 7.75
C ARG A 110 0.93 14.55 8.39
N PRO A 111 1.10 13.47 7.62
CA PRO A 111 0.98 12.11 8.17
C PRO A 111 2.06 11.88 9.24
N GLY A 112 1.67 11.26 10.35
CA GLY A 112 2.59 10.94 11.45
C GLY A 112 3.28 9.59 11.28
N HIS A 113 2.66 8.67 10.53
CA HIS A 113 3.10 7.29 10.38
C HIS A 113 3.80 7.10 9.04
N LEU A 114 5.12 7.27 9.04
CA LEU A 114 5.92 7.28 7.81
C LEU A 114 6.52 5.91 7.46
N LEU A 115 6.39 4.91 8.33
CA LEU A 115 6.91 3.55 8.20
C LEU A 115 6.01 2.55 8.97
N PHE A 116 6.20 1.26 8.71
CA PHE A 116 5.59 0.13 9.45
C PHE A 116 6.16 0.00 10.87
#